data_AF-A0AAP0DXE5-F1
#
_entry.id   AF-A0AAP0DXE5-F1
#
_cell.length_a   1.000
_cell.length_b   1.000
_cell.length_c   1.000
_cell.angle_alpha   90.00
_cell.angle_beta   90.00
_cell.angle_gamma   90.00
#
_symmetry.space_group_name_H-M   'P 1'
#
loop_
_entity.id
_entity.type
_entity.pdbx_description
1 polymer ?
#
loop_
_entity_poly.entity_id
_entity_poly.type
_entity_poly.pdbx_seq_one_letter_code
_entity_poly.pdbx_strand_id
1 'polypeptide(L)'
;MSTPERRPVEVVKAVNGLEKVVLREIHGCSVEVYLYGAHVTSWKNEHGEELLFISSKEIFKPPKPIRGGIPICFPQFSSLGPLELHGFARNRLWTFDDDPPPLPPDIANKVFIDLILRSTKEDLKIWPHSFEYRLRITLGPGEDLMLTSRVRNTATDGKPFTFTFAYHTYFSVSDISEVRVEGLETLDYLDNCQKMERFTEQGDSLTFESEVDKIYLSTPTKIAVMDHEKKQTFVIRKDGLPDAVVWNPWDKKAKAMADFGDDEYKHMLCVEAAAVEKPITLKPGEEWRGRQQLSVVNKSGSEKPQRSRSVSYSSDRPRARGRSPAFNALASKFDNPGGRNLSTPPPLLSNLGGSSEGGGSSSGGGSHDAYKALSKSKAIASLTASFDKPSRDKLMPRSVKAATSDSNSRINPLNSRVDAVTVKENVKENEVEDDEGLTLYPYDRLTTSSTNPAPNIDVTRREMYLSKADFRAKFNMTKDAFYKMPKWRQNKMKTSLELF
;
A
#
# COMPACT_ATOMS: atom_id res chain seq x y z
N MET A 1 -1.25 -38.89 -23.39
CA MET A 1 -0.02 -38.75 -22.59
C MET A 1 -0.42 -38.04 -21.31
N SER A 2 -0.21 -38.63 -20.13
CA SER A 2 -0.35 -37.88 -18.89
C SER A 2 0.78 -36.85 -18.82
N THR A 3 0.44 -35.61 -18.52
CA THR A 3 1.44 -34.63 -18.06
C THR A 3 2.13 -35.18 -16.81
N PRO A 4 3.46 -35.09 -16.68
CA PRO A 4 4.16 -35.59 -15.51
C PRO A 4 3.63 -34.89 -14.25
N GLU A 5 3.28 -35.68 -13.25
CA GLU A 5 2.69 -35.22 -12.00
C GLU A 5 3.69 -34.32 -11.25
N ARG A 6 3.38 -33.02 -11.18
CA ARG A 6 4.24 -32.03 -10.54
C ARG A 6 4.07 -32.14 -9.02
N ARG A 7 5.20 -32.20 -8.29
CA ARG A 7 5.18 -32.28 -6.82
C ARG A 7 4.53 -31.02 -6.23
N PRO A 8 3.71 -31.13 -5.16
CA PRO A 8 3.12 -29.98 -4.49
C PRO A 8 4.18 -29.03 -3.88
N VAL A 9 5.29 -29.57 -3.40
CA VAL A 9 6.45 -28.80 -2.92
C VAL A 9 7.69 -29.24 -3.69
N GLU A 10 8.40 -28.27 -4.27
CA GLU A 10 9.57 -28.50 -5.12
C GLU A 10 10.70 -27.52 -4.76
N VAL A 11 11.85 -28.02 -4.30
CA VAL A 11 13.05 -27.18 -4.07
C VAL A 11 13.85 -27.12 -5.37
N VAL A 12 14.10 -25.91 -5.87
CA VAL A 12 14.80 -25.66 -7.13
C VAL A 12 15.89 -24.60 -6.96
N LYS A 13 16.95 -24.71 -7.77
CA LYS A 13 17.94 -23.62 -7.90
C LYS A 13 17.50 -22.68 -9.00
N ALA A 14 17.37 -21.40 -8.66
CA ALA A 14 17.13 -20.35 -9.63
C ALA A 14 18.39 -20.10 -10.49
N VAL A 15 18.23 -19.37 -11.60
CA VAL A 15 19.29 -19.13 -12.60
C VAL A 15 20.52 -18.41 -12.00
N ASN A 16 20.32 -17.63 -10.94
CA ASN A 16 21.36 -16.96 -10.16
C ASN A 16 22.06 -17.88 -9.13
N GLY A 17 21.70 -19.17 -9.05
CA GLY A 17 22.23 -20.13 -8.09
C GLY A 17 21.61 -20.12 -6.69
N LEU A 18 20.68 -19.19 -6.40
CA LEU A 18 19.97 -19.18 -5.11
C LEU A 18 18.93 -20.29 -5.06
N GLU A 19 18.73 -20.86 -3.87
CA GLU A 19 17.69 -21.86 -3.62
C GLU A 19 16.35 -21.18 -3.37
N LYS A 20 15.32 -21.67 -4.08
CA LYS A 20 13.92 -21.29 -3.90
C LYS A 20 13.04 -22.54 -3.83
N VAL A 21 11.89 -22.41 -3.21
CA VAL A 21 10.86 -23.44 -3.12
C VAL A 21 9.65 -23.01 -3.92
N VAL A 22 9.08 -23.93 -4.68
CA VAL A 22 7.82 -23.71 -5.39
C VAL A 22 6.73 -24.55 -4.74
N LEU A 23 5.69 -23.87 -4.24
CA LEU A 23 4.44 -24.49 -3.83
C LEU A 23 3.51 -24.56 -5.03
N ARG A 24 2.79 -25.66 -5.20
CA ARG A 24 1.81 -25.88 -6.27
C ARG A 24 0.57 -26.53 -5.71
N GLU A 25 -0.58 -25.95 -5.99
CA GLU A 25 -1.89 -26.54 -5.67
C GLU A 25 -2.45 -27.27 -6.92
N ILE A 26 -3.35 -28.22 -6.73
CA ILE A 26 -3.81 -29.15 -7.78
C ILE A 26 -4.53 -28.46 -8.95
N HIS A 27 -5.10 -27.27 -8.75
CA HIS A 27 -5.78 -26.46 -9.77
C HIS A 27 -4.81 -25.53 -10.55
N GLY A 28 -3.50 -25.59 -10.27
CA GLY A 28 -2.47 -24.88 -11.03
C GLY A 28 -1.93 -23.60 -10.38
N CYS A 29 -2.56 -23.13 -9.30
CA CYS A 29 -2.03 -22.03 -8.48
C CYS A 29 -0.62 -22.36 -7.99
N SER A 30 0.26 -21.36 -7.91
CA SER A 30 1.63 -21.59 -7.42
C SER A 30 2.23 -20.38 -6.71
N VAL A 31 3.21 -20.64 -5.85
CA VAL A 31 3.94 -19.63 -5.07
C VAL A 31 5.43 -19.95 -5.12
N GLU A 32 6.28 -18.97 -5.42
CA GLU A 32 7.74 -19.12 -5.37
C GLU A 32 8.35 -18.36 -4.19
N VAL A 33 9.14 -19.04 -3.36
CA VAL A 33 9.75 -18.51 -2.14
C VAL A 33 11.26 -18.72 -2.17
N TYR A 34 12.06 -17.65 -2.17
CA TYR A 34 13.51 -17.80 -1.99
C TYR A 34 13.84 -18.08 -0.52
N LEU A 35 14.76 -19.00 -0.26
CA LEU A 35 15.29 -19.21 1.10
C LEU A 35 16.05 -17.96 1.58
N TYR A 36 16.63 -17.21 0.65
CA TYR A 36 17.16 -15.88 0.95
C TYR A 36 16.00 -14.91 1.25
N GLY A 37 15.98 -14.40 2.47
CA GLY A 37 14.94 -13.52 3.03
C GLY A 37 13.62 -14.21 3.39
N ALA A 38 13.49 -15.53 3.23
CA ALA A 38 12.21 -16.26 3.21
C ALA A 38 11.18 -15.57 2.30
N HIS A 39 11.66 -15.10 1.15
CA HIS A 39 11.04 -14.03 0.39
C HIS A 39 10.09 -14.61 -0.66
N VAL A 40 8.79 -14.37 -0.51
CA VAL A 40 7.80 -14.73 -1.54
C VAL A 40 7.98 -13.80 -2.73
N THR A 41 8.26 -14.35 -3.91
CA THR A 41 8.60 -13.58 -5.13
C THR A 41 7.61 -13.75 -6.27
N SER A 42 6.76 -14.77 -6.22
CA SER A 42 5.70 -15.01 -7.21
C SER A 42 4.53 -15.65 -6.49
N TRP A 43 3.31 -15.25 -6.86
CA TRP A 43 2.05 -15.88 -6.49
C TRP A 43 1.14 -15.82 -7.70
N LYS A 44 0.81 -16.99 -8.25
CA LYS A 44 0.04 -17.13 -9.48
C LYS A 44 -1.27 -17.83 -9.24
N ASN A 45 -2.32 -17.32 -9.88
CA ASN A 45 -3.64 -17.93 -9.93
C ASN A 45 -3.67 -19.17 -10.83
N GLU A 46 -4.81 -19.85 -10.90
CA GLU A 46 -5.05 -21.03 -11.74
C GLU A 46 -4.86 -20.75 -13.24
N HIS A 47 -4.97 -19.48 -13.68
CA HIS A 47 -4.71 -19.06 -15.06
C HIS A 47 -3.22 -18.73 -15.33
N GLY A 48 -2.37 -18.78 -14.30
CA GLY A 48 -0.94 -18.45 -14.40
C GLY A 48 -0.63 -16.94 -14.41
N GLU A 49 -1.62 -16.09 -14.17
CA GLU A 49 -1.44 -14.64 -14.02
C GLU A 49 -0.69 -14.34 -12.71
N GLU A 50 0.28 -13.42 -12.78
CA GLU A 50 1.07 -13.01 -11.62
C GLU A 50 0.33 -11.97 -10.78
N LEU A 51 0.27 -12.20 -9.47
CA LEU A 51 -0.47 -11.40 -8.51
C LEU A 51 0.45 -10.48 -7.70
N LEU A 52 1.76 -10.78 -7.64
CA LEU A 52 2.76 -9.98 -6.96
C LEU A 52 3.64 -9.22 -7.96
N PHE A 53 3.97 -7.97 -7.66
CA PHE A 53 4.92 -7.20 -8.46
C PHE A 53 6.37 -7.52 -8.05
N ILE A 54 7.24 -7.77 -9.01
CA ILE A 54 8.70 -7.79 -8.90
C ILE A 54 9.27 -6.80 -9.92
N SER A 55 10.28 -6.03 -9.55
CA SER A 55 10.93 -5.12 -10.50
C SER A 55 11.69 -5.87 -11.58
N SER A 56 11.57 -5.41 -12.84
CA SER A 56 12.41 -5.89 -13.94
C SER A 56 13.89 -5.49 -13.82
N LYS A 57 14.22 -4.50 -12.99
CA LYS A 57 15.61 -4.12 -12.65
C LYS A 57 16.14 -4.84 -11.39
N GLU A 58 15.37 -5.75 -10.79
CA GLU A 58 15.80 -6.48 -9.61
C GLU A 58 17.06 -7.32 -9.89
N ILE A 59 18.06 -7.18 -9.02
CA ILE A 59 19.30 -7.95 -9.08
C ILE A 59 19.32 -8.90 -7.89
N PHE A 60 18.80 -10.12 -8.10
CA PHE A 60 18.71 -11.20 -7.11
C PHE A 60 20.11 -11.68 -6.65
N LYS A 61 20.82 -10.84 -5.89
CA LYS A 61 22.20 -11.04 -5.46
C LYS A 61 22.38 -10.56 -4.00
N PRO A 62 22.57 -11.48 -3.05
CA PRO A 62 22.94 -11.13 -1.68
C PRO A 62 24.19 -10.24 -1.62
N PRO A 63 24.29 -9.32 -0.65
CA PRO A 63 23.40 -9.13 0.50
C PRO A 63 22.24 -8.14 0.26
N LYS A 64 21.96 -7.72 -0.98
CA LYS A 64 20.81 -6.82 -1.24
C LYS A 64 19.48 -7.54 -1.05
N PRO A 65 18.41 -6.87 -0.56
CA PRO A 65 17.07 -7.45 -0.49
C PRO A 65 16.40 -7.42 -1.86
N ILE A 66 15.48 -8.35 -2.12
CA ILE A 66 14.79 -8.45 -3.41
C ILE A 66 13.73 -7.34 -3.55
N ARG A 67 13.73 -6.61 -4.68
CA ARG A 67 12.77 -5.55 -5.01
C ARG A 67 11.44 -6.11 -5.52
N GLY A 68 10.50 -6.29 -4.60
CA GLY A 68 9.12 -6.69 -4.88
C GLY A 68 8.68 -7.90 -4.08
N GLY A 69 7.58 -8.55 -4.46
CA GLY A 69 7.07 -9.74 -3.78
C GLY A 69 6.57 -9.43 -2.38
N ILE A 70 7.02 -10.21 -1.39
CA ILE A 70 6.73 -9.99 0.04
C ILE A 70 8.03 -10.02 0.85
N PRO A 71 8.81 -8.92 0.88
CA PRO A 71 9.92 -8.77 1.81
C PRO A 71 9.42 -8.72 3.26
N ILE A 72 10.25 -9.24 4.16
CA ILE A 72 9.97 -9.25 5.60
C ILE A 72 10.78 -8.14 6.29
N CYS A 73 10.08 -7.17 6.88
CA CYS A 73 10.66 -6.10 7.69
C CYS A 73 10.75 -6.59 9.14
N PHE A 74 11.95 -7.00 9.59
CA PHE A 74 12.22 -7.42 10.96
C PHE A 74 13.72 -7.26 11.29
N PRO A 75 14.09 -6.82 12.50
CA PRO A 75 13.24 -6.44 13.64
C PRO A 75 12.85 -4.95 13.66
N GLN A 76 13.03 -4.26 12.53
CA GLN A 76 12.77 -2.84 12.38
C GLN A 76 11.93 -2.58 11.13
N PHE A 77 10.98 -1.66 11.20
CA PHE A 77 10.33 -1.06 10.04
C PHE A 77 10.98 0.28 9.69
N SER A 78 11.23 0.52 8.40
CA SER A 78 11.89 1.74 7.90
C SER A 78 13.19 2.04 8.69
N SER A 79 13.48 3.32 8.93
CA SER A 79 14.60 3.81 9.76
C SER A 79 14.17 4.18 11.18
N LEU A 80 13.14 3.52 11.73
CA LEU A 80 12.59 3.81 13.08
C LEU A 80 13.42 3.21 14.23
N GLY A 81 14.72 3.01 14.02
CA GLY A 81 15.66 2.43 14.98
C GLY A 81 17.09 2.45 14.45
N PRO A 82 18.05 1.82 15.17
CA PRO A 82 19.48 1.90 14.88
C PRO A 82 19.96 0.95 13.77
N LEU A 83 19.10 0.07 13.25
CA LEU A 83 19.47 -0.90 12.22
C LEU A 83 19.32 -0.31 10.82
N GLU A 84 19.85 -1.03 9.81
CA GLU A 84 19.60 -0.75 8.40
C GLU A 84 18.09 -0.71 8.08
N LEU A 85 17.75 -0.03 6.99
CA LEU A 85 16.38 0.21 6.56
C LEU A 85 15.59 -1.12 6.47
N HIS A 86 14.48 -1.21 7.22
CA HIS A 86 13.63 -2.41 7.39
C HIS A 86 14.31 -3.63 8.09
N GLY A 87 15.38 -3.41 8.84
CA GLY A 87 16.08 -4.48 9.56
C GLY A 87 16.84 -5.41 8.62
N PHE A 88 16.99 -6.67 9.02
CA PHE A 88 17.91 -7.62 8.36
C PHE A 88 17.29 -8.97 7.97
N ALA A 89 16.05 -9.30 8.37
CA ALA A 89 15.46 -10.62 8.09
C ALA A 89 15.40 -10.97 6.59
N ARG A 90 15.03 -9.98 5.75
CA ARG A 90 15.04 -10.05 4.29
C ARG A 90 16.46 -10.11 3.66
N ASN A 91 17.51 -10.00 4.46
CA ASN A 91 18.93 -10.01 4.06
C ASN A 91 19.70 -11.22 4.63
N ARG A 92 19.00 -12.24 5.15
CA ARG A 92 19.58 -13.47 5.69
C ARG A 92 19.13 -14.68 4.88
N LEU A 93 19.95 -15.74 4.89
CA LEU A 93 19.51 -17.04 4.40
C LEU A 93 18.73 -17.74 5.53
N TRP A 94 17.51 -18.18 5.22
CA TRP A 94 16.67 -18.98 6.09
C TRP A 94 16.87 -20.46 5.78
N THR A 95 16.60 -21.33 6.76
CA THR A 95 16.57 -22.78 6.57
C THR A 95 15.14 -23.30 6.67
N PHE A 96 14.90 -24.53 6.23
CA PHE A 96 13.68 -25.25 6.62
C PHE A 96 13.63 -25.44 8.14
N ASP A 97 12.42 -25.52 8.69
CA ASP A 97 12.16 -25.93 10.07
C ASP A 97 11.57 -27.34 10.04
N ASP A 98 12.40 -28.36 10.29
CA ASP A 98 12.02 -29.78 10.17
C ASP A 98 11.10 -30.26 11.32
N ASP A 99 11.04 -29.50 12.43
CA ASP A 99 10.17 -29.76 13.59
C ASP A 99 9.39 -28.48 13.99
N PRO A 100 8.46 -28.01 13.14
CA PRO A 100 7.74 -26.77 13.38
C PRO A 100 6.63 -27.00 14.44
N PRO A 101 6.54 -26.17 15.50
CA PRO A 101 5.49 -26.31 16.50
C PRO A 101 4.10 -26.29 15.86
N PRO A 102 3.18 -27.18 16.26
CA PRO A 102 1.90 -27.34 15.58
C PRO A 102 1.09 -26.04 15.56
N LEU A 103 0.48 -25.76 14.41
CA LEU A 103 -0.53 -24.71 14.26
C LEU A 103 -1.93 -25.35 14.35
N PRO A 104 -2.99 -24.56 14.64
CA PRO A 104 -4.37 -25.06 14.71
C PRO A 104 -4.75 -25.88 13.47
N PRO A 105 -5.60 -26.93 13.63
CA PRO A 105 -5.68 -28.05 12.71
C PRO A 105 -5.91 -27.63 11.26
N ASP A 106 -5.19 -28.30 10.38
CA ASP A 106 -5.12 -27.89 8.99
C ASP A 106 -6.41 -28.21 8.24
N ILE A 107 -6.76 -27.36 7.28
CA ILE A 107 -7.85 -27.65 6.35
C ILE A 107 -7.26 -28.58 5.28
N ALA A 108 -7.99 -29.62 4.88
CA ALA A 108 -7.56 -30.48 3.79
C ALA A 108 -7.18 -29.67 2.53
N ASN A 109 -6.20 -30.18 1.78
CA ASN A 109 -5.69 -29.62 0.52
C ASN A 109 -4.91 -28.29 0.63
N LYS A 110 -4.19 -28.06 1.73
CA LYS A 110 -3.18 -27.00 1.82
C LYS A 110 -1.78 -27.52 1.53
N VAL A 111 -0.98 -26.66 0.92
CA VAL A 111 0.43 -26.90 0.62
C VAL A 111 1.25 -25.83 1.32
N PHE A 112 2.22 -26.22 2.16
CA PHE A 112 2.99 -25.28 2.97
C PHE A 112 4.47 -25.64 3.08
N ILE A 113 5.25 -24.64 3.48
CA ILE A 113 6.61 -24.79 4.00
C ILE A 113 6.74 -24.05 5.32
N ASP A 114 7.55 -24.60 6.21
CA ASP A 114 8.03 -23.92 7.41
C ASP A 114 9.51 -23.56 7.23
N LEU A 115 9.82 -22.30 7.47
CA LEU A 115 11.17 -21.75 7.43
C LEU A 115 11.52 -21.14 8.78
N ILE A 116 12.81 -21.14 9.13
CA ILE A 116 13.31 -20.57 10.38
C ILE A 116 14.58 -19.73 10.17
N LEU A 117 14.63 -18.62 10.89
CA LEU A 117 15.81 -17.78 11.11
C LEU A 117 16.11 -17.74 12.61
N ARG A 118 17.39 -17.92 12.97
CA ARG A 118 17.89 -17.93 14.35
C ARG A 118 18.95 -16.84 14.47
N SER A 119 19.02 -16.16 15.61
CA SER A 119 20.07 -15.17 15.88
C SER A 119 21.47 -15.77 15.73
N THR A 120 22.31 -15.22 14.84
CA THR A 120 23.71 -15.62 14.68
C THR A 120 24.65 -14.77 15.56
N LYS A 121 25.93 -15.16 15.66
CA LYS A 121 26.97 -14.35 16.32
C LYS A 121 27.17 -12.99 15.64
N GLU A 122 26.84 -12.90 14.36
CA GLU A 122 26.92 -11.68 13.55
C GLU A 122 25.74 -10.76 13.84
N ASP A 123 24.53 -11.31 13.94
CA ASP A 123 23.33 -10.53 14.30
C ASP A 123 23.45 -9.95 15.70
N LEU A 124 23.98 -10.73 16.67
CA LEU A 124 24.21 -10.29 18.05
C LEU A 124 25.19 -9.10 18.17
N LYS A 125 25.98 -8.77 17.13
CA LYS A 125 26.85 -7.58 17.10
C LYS A 125 26.08 -6.30 16.78
N ILE A 126 24.99 -6.39 16.03
CA ILE A 126 24.17 -5.24 15.57
C ILE A 126 22.84 -5.14 16.34
N TRP A 127 22.30 -6.26 16.80
CA TRP A 127 21.07 -6.36 17.57
C TRP A 127 21.25 -7.46 18.64
N PRO A 128 21.62 -7.10 19.89
CA PRO A 128 22.14 -8.03 20.89
C PRO A 128 21.04 -8.82 21.61
N HIS A 129 20.17 -9.48 20.83
CA HIS A 129 19.01 -10.24 21.31
C HIS A 129 18.98 -11.63 20.67
N SER A 130 18.79 -12.67 21.50
CA SER A 130 18.65 -14.04 21.02
C SER A 130 17.20 -14.31 20.65
N PHE A 131 16.96 -14.76 19.42
CA PHE A 131 15.62 -14.99 18.90
C PHE A 131 15.54 -16.26 18.03
N GLU A 132 14.34 -16.84 18.00
CA GLU A 132 13.87 -17.73 16.94
C GLU A 132 12.75 -17.01 16.18
N TYR A 133 12.87 -16.92 14.87
CA TYR A 133 11.80 -16.43 14.00
C TYR A 133 11.42 -17.56 13.02
N ARG A 134 10.26 -18.17 13.24
CA ARG A 134 9.63 -19.13 12.33
C ARG A 134 8.63 -18.44 11.41
N LEU A 135 8.57 -18.87 10.16
CA LEU A 135 7.60 -18.44 9.17
C LEU A 135 6.99 -19.67 8.50
N ARG A 136 5.67 -19.84 8.60
CA ARG A 136 4.93 -20.74 7.71
C ARG A 136 4.38 -19.96 6.52
N ILE A 137 4.65 -20.43 5.31
CA ILE A 137 4.01 -19.96 4.08
C ILE A 137 3.10 -21.08 3.59
N THR A 138 1.85 -20.77 3.32
CA THR A 138 0.83 -21.74 2.92
C THR A 138 0.06 -21.22 1.70
N LEU A 139 0.01 -22.04 0.66
CA LEU A 139 -0.94 -21.92 -0.44
C LEU A 139 -2.17 -22.78 -0.10
N GLY A 140 -3.31 -22.12 0.08
CA GLY A 140 -4.56 -22.75 0.46
C GLY A 140 -5.55 -22.94 -0.69
N PRO A 141 -6.68 -23.62 -0.42
CA PRO A 141 -7.76 -23.79 -1.39
C PRO A 141 -8.36 -22.41 -1.76
N GLY A 142 -8.72 -22.24 -3.03
CA GLY A 142 -9.22 -20.95 -3.54
C GLY A 142 -8.14 -19.89 -3.68
N GLU A 143 -6.92 -20.30 -4.05
CA GLU A 143 -5.74 -19.47 -4.34
C GLU A 143 -5.13 -18.71 -3.13
N ASP A 144 -5.76 -18.77 -1.96
CA ASP A 144 -5.39 -18.02 -0.75
C ASP A 144 -3.92 -18.23 -0.33
N LEU A 145 -3.13 -17.16 -0.37
CA LEU A 145 -1.75 -17.14 0.13
C LEU A 145 -1.71 -16.65 1.59
N MET A 146 -1.17 -17.46 2.49
CA MET A 146 -1.08 -17.17 3.92
C MET A 146 0.35 -17.21 4.43
N LEU A 147 0.74 -16.18 5.19
CA LEU A 147 2.03 -16.06 5.85
C LEU A 147 1.78 -15.95 7.36
N THR A 148 2.34 -16.87 8.15
CA THR A 148 2.26 -16.86 9.62
C THR A 148 3.66 -16.80 10.22
N SER A 149 3.97 -15.65 10.82
CA SER A 149 5.21 -15.37 11.53
C SER A 149 5.05 -15.66 13.01
N ARG A 150 6.05 -16.31 13.61
CA ARG A 150 6.21 -16.52 15.04
C ARG A 150 7.60 -16.08 15.46
N VAL A 151 7.70 -15.06 16.31
CA VAL A 151 8.98 -14.57 16.85
C VAL A 151 9.01 -14.89 18.33
N ARG A 152 10.01 -15.64 18.78
CA ARG A 152 10.21 -16.03 20.17
C ARG A 152 11.51 -15.44 20.72
N ASN A 153 11.44 -14.90 21.94
CA ASN A 153 12.64 -14.52 22.67
C ASN A 153 13.27 -15.77 23.32
N THR A 154 14.49 -16.11 22.91
CA THR A 154 15.24 -17.29 23.39
C THR A 154 16.39 -16.93 24.32
N ALA A 155 16.48 -15.67 24.76
CA ALA A 155 17.53 -15.22 25.67
C ALA A 155 17.40 -15.89 27.05
N THR A 156 18.51 -16.44 27.54
CA THR A 156 18.61 -17.04 28.89
C THR A 156 19.07 -16.04 29.96
N ASP A 157 19.36 -14.79 29.57
CA ASP A 157 19.94 -13.75 30.44
C ASP A 157 18.88 -12.86 31.13
N GLY A 158 17.60 -13.20 30.99
CA GLY A 158 16.49 -12.48 31.61
C GLY A 158 16.00 -11.25 30.84
N LYS A 159 16.63 -10.86 29.72
CA LYS A 159 16.31 -9.58 29.05
C LYS A 159 15.13 -9.68 28.05
N PRO A 160 14.17 -8.75 28.11
CA PRO A 160 13.22 -8.58 27.02
C PRO A 160 13.87 -7.91 25.81
N PHE A 161 13.22 -8.00 24.65
CA PHE A 161 13.53 -7.15 23.49
C PHE A 161 12.28 -6.54 22.88
N THR A 162 12.47 -5.47 22.10
CA THR A 162 11.40 -4.83 21.34
C THR A 162 11.70 -4.88 19.83
N PHE A 163 10.66 -4.98 19.01
CA PHE A 163 10.78 -4.96 17.56
C PHE A 163 9.54 -4.35 16.89
N THR A 164 9.72 -3.91 15.65
CA THR A 164 8.61 -3.58 14.73
C THR A 164 8.62 -4.55 13.55
N PHE A 165 7.47 -4.70 12.89
CA PHE A 165 7.26 -5.74 11.89
C PHE A 165 6.42 -5.25 10.71
N ALA A 166 6.72 -5.71 9.49
CA ALA A 166 5.79 -5.63 8.36
C ALA A 166 6.02 -6.75 7.34
N TYR A 167 4.92 -7.23 6.72
CA TYR A 167 4.96 -7.94 5.44
C TYR A 167 4.82 -6.91 4.32
N HIS A 168 5.93 -6.57 3.64
CA HIS A 168 6.00 -5.45 2.70
C HIS A 168 5.40 -5.79 1.33
N THR A 169 4.16 -6.29 1.29
CA THR A 169 3.52 -6.92 0.12
C THR A 169 3.36 -5.98 -1.08
N TYR A 170 3.98 -6.31 -2.22
CA TYR A 170 3.86 -5.62 -3.51
C TYR A 170 2.81 -6.31 -4.39
N PHE A 171 1.63 -5.73 -4.57
CA PHE A 171 0.60 -6.25 -5.49
C PHE A 171 0.87 -5.83 -6.93
N SER A 172 0.63 -6.74 -7.89
CA SER A 172 0.61 -6.43 -9.32
C SER A 172 -0.73 -5.83 -9.73
N VAL A 173 -0.74 -4.56 -10.12
CA VAL A 173 -1.94 -3.81 -10.53
C VAL A 173 -1.84 -3.38 -12.00
N SER A 174 -2.98 -3.06 -12.62
CA SER A 174 -3.09 -2.62 -14.03
C SER A 174 -2.43 -1.25 -14.27
N ASP A 175 -3.01 -0.20 -13.70
CA ASP A 175 -2.51 1.16 -13.61
C ASP A 175 -2.89 1.68 -12.22
N ILE A 176 -1.92 2.18 -11.46
CA ILE A 176 -2.07 2.73 -10.10
C ILE A 176 -3.20 3.76 -9.98
N SER A 177 -3.55 4.46 -11.06
CA SER A 177 -4.64 5.44 -11.09
C SER A 177 -6.04 4.85 -11.32
N GLU A 178 -6.15 3.58 -11.72
CA GLU A 178 -7.39 2.78 -11.69
C GLU A 178 -7.54 1.95 -10.39
N VAL A 179 -6.61 2.11 -9.43
CA VAL A 179 -6.59 1.37 -8.15
C VAL A 179 -7.15 2.20 -6.99
N ARG A 180 -7.84 1.53 -6.07
CA ARG A 180 -8.33 2.12 -4.80
C ARG A 180 -8.10 1.20 -3.61
N VAL A 181 -7.89 1.78 -2.43
CA VAL A 181 -7.83 1.02 -1.16
C VAL A 181 -9.03 1.39 -0.27
N GLU A 182 -9.76 0.38 0.19
CA GLU A 182 -10.88 0.47 1.14
C GLU A 182 -10.56 -0.26 2.45
N GLY A 183 -11.21 0.18 3.53
CA GLY A 183 -10.97 -0.27 4.91
C GLY A 183 -10.02 0.63 5.70
N LEU A 184 -9.64 1.79 5.15
CA LEU A 184 -8.72 2.77 5.75
C LEU A 184 -9.38 4.14 6.01
N GLU A 185 -10.69 4.25 5.76
CA GLU A 185 -11.46 5.49 5.88
C GLU A 185 -11.53 5.95 7.34
N THR A 186 -11.44 7.26 7.60
CA THR A 186 -11.54 7.86 8.94
C THR A 186 -10.46 7.44 9.95
N LEU A 187 -9.43 6.72 9.52
CA LEU A 187 -8.32 6.31 10.38
C LEU A 187 -7.22 7.38 10.44
N ASP A 188 -6.54 7.44 11.58
CA ASP A 188 -5.28 8.18 11.69
C ASP A 188 -4.16 7.47 10.91
N TYR A 189 -3.27 8.25 10.30
CA TYR A 189 -2.04 7.77 9.70
C TYR A 189 -0.87 8.72 9.98
N LEU A 190 0.34 8.17 9.94
CA LEU A 190 1.60 8.92 9.92
C LEU A 190 2.10 8.98 8.48
N ASP A 191 2.45 10.16 7.99
CA ASP A 191 2.84 10.38 6.59
C ASP A 191 4.35 10.58 6.47
N ASN A 192 5.07 9.61 5.89
CA ASN A 192 6.53 9.70 5.70
C ASN A 192 6.93 10.83 4.74
N CYS A 193 6.09 11.18 3.76
CA CYS A 193 6.33 12.32 2.86
C CYS A 193 6.22 13.66 3.63
N GLN A 194 5.46 13.71 4.72
CA GLN A 194 5.33 14.85 5.64
C GLN A 194 6.07 14.61 6.98
N LYS A 195 7.23 13.95 6.95
CA LYS A 195 8.12 13.77 8.12
C LYS A 195 7.44 13.09 9.33
N MET A 196 6.56 12.11 9.08
CA MET A 196 5.78 11.38 10.08
C MET A 196 4.78 12.24 10.88
N GLU A 197 4.33 13.37 10.31
CA GLU A 197 3.18 14.10 10.84
C GLU A 197 1.91 13.24 10.80
N ARG A 198 1.04 13.41 11.79
CA ARG A 198 -0.20 12.65 11.96
C ARG A 198 -1.38 13.37 11.31
N PHE A 199 -2.10 12.65 10.46
CA PHE A 199 -3.32 13.10 9.80
C PHE A 199 -4.44 12.06 9.98
N THR A 200 -5.67 12.41 9.62
CA THR A 200 -6.82 11.48 9.62
C THR A 200 -7.42 11.41 8.22
N GLU A 201 -7.61 10.21 7.67
CA GLU A 201 -8.12 9.98 6.32
C GLU A 201 -9.57 10.45 6.17
N GLN A 202 -9.85 11.22 5.13
CA GLN A 202 -11.17 11.84 4.89
C GLN A 202 -11.90 11.29 3.67
N GLY A 203 -11.20 10.57 2.77
CA GLY A 203 -11.80 9.95 1.61
C GLY A 203 -12.64 8.71 1.96
N ASP A 204 -13.66 8.43 1.14
CA ASP A 204 -14.43 7.17 1.19
C ASP A 204 -13.62 5.96 0.67
N SER A 205 -12.46 6.22 0.05
CA SER A 205 -11.44 5.24 -0.37
C SER A 205 -10.14 6.00 -0.70
N LEU A 206 -8.97 5.40 -0.47
CA LEU A 206 -7.69 6.00 -0.87
C LEU A 206 -7.46 5.82 -2.38
N THR A 207 -7.05 6.91 -3.06
CA THR A 207 -6.68 6.98 -4.49
C THR A 207 -5.28 7.57 -4.66
N PHE A 208 -4.66 7.36 -5.82
CA PHE A 208 -3.24 7.68 -6.06
C PHE A 208 -3.06 8.71 -7.17
N GLU A 209 -2.65 9.93 -6.80
CA GLU A 209 -2.35 11.03 -7.73
C GLU A 209 -0.91 11.58 -7.56
N SER A 210 -0.17 11.06 -6.57
CA SER A 210 1.20 11.43 -6.22
C SER A 210 1.89 10.29 -5.45
N GLU A 211 3.12 10.53 -4.96
CA GLU A 211 3.78 9.64 -3.99
C GLU A 211 2.90 9.48 -2.73
N VAL A 212 2.78 8.24 -2.27
CA VAL A 212 2.08 7.88 -1.03
C VAL A 212 3.04 7.01 -0.21
N ASP A 213 3.24 7.35 1.06
CA ASP A 213 4.10 6.63 1.99
C ASP A 213 3.49 6.79 3.40
N LYS A 214 2.39 6.08 3.65
CA LYS A 214 1.48 6.31 4.81
C LYS A 214 1.38 5.08 5.71
N ILE A 215 1.53 5.28 7.02
CA ILE A 215 1.38 4.25 8.05
C ILE A 215 0.04 4.47 8.76
N TYR A 216 -0.99 3.74 8.35
CA TYR A 216 -2.32 3.76 8.95
C TYR A 216 -2.36 2.98 10.28
N LEU A 217 -2.92 3.61 11.30
CA LEU A 217 -2.83 3.20 12.70
C LEU A 217 -4.06 2.42 13.14
N SER A 218 -3.87 1.35 13.94
CA SER A 218 -4.99 0.59 14.54
C SER A 218 -6.08 0.17 13.54
N THR A 219 -5.63 -0.25 12.35
CA THR A 219 -6.46 -0.57 11.18
C THR A 219 -7.29 -1.84 11.39
N PRO A 220 -8.47 -1.97 10.75
CA PRO A 220 -9.28 -3.18 10.82
C PRO A 220 -8.51 -4.41 10.32
N THR A 221 -8.99 -5.60 10.70
CA THR A 221 -8.38 -6.88 10.30
C THR A 221 -8.55 -7.21 8.81
N LYS A 222 -9.30 -6.41 8.05
CA LYS A 222 -9.53 -6.58 6.61
C LYS A 222 -9.34 -5.25 5.86
N ILE A 223 -8.50 -5.27 4.83
CA ILE A 223 -8.27 -4.17 3.88
C ILE A 223 -8.50 -4.72 2.47
N ALA A 224 -9.05 -3.91 1.56
CA ALA A 224 -9.32 -4.30 0.18
C ALA A 224 -8.59 -3.37 -0.81
N VAL A 225 -7.85 -3.94 -1.75
CA VAL A 225 -7.24 -3.22 -2.89
C VAL A 225 -8.03 -3.58 -4.13
N MET A 226 -8.78 -2.62 -4.67
CA MET A 226 -9.60 -2.81 -5.86
C MET A 226 -8.86 -2.29 -7.09
N ASP A 227 -8.69 -3.15 -8.09
CA ASP A 227 -8.22 -2.82 -9.43
C ASP A 227 -9.44 -2.74 -10.35
N HIS A 228 -9.80 -1.54 -10.80
CA HIS A 228 -11.00 -1.34 -11.60
C HIS A 228 -10.88 -1.86 -13.04
N GLU A 229 -9.68 -1.89 -13.61
CA GLU A 229 -9.42 -2.32 -14.99
C GLU A 229 -9.36 -3.85 -15.10
N LYS A 230 -8.60 -4.53 -14.22
CA LYS A 230 -8.64 -6.00 -14.08
C LYS A 230 -9.97 -6.52 -13.53
N LYS A 231 -10.82 -5.64 -12.98
CA LYS A 231 -12.05 -5.98 -12.23
C LYS A 231 -11.77 -6.94 -11.06
N GLN A 232 -10.57 -6.81 -10.49
CA GLN A 232 -10.00 -7.67 -9.48
C GLN A 232 -10.01 -6.97 -8.12
N THR A 233 -9.99 -7.73 -7.03
CA THR A 233 -9.85 -7.18 -5.69
C THR A 233 -8.99 -8.08 -4.85
N PHE A 234 -7.82 -7.58 -4.43
CA PHE A 234 -7.03 -8.23 -3.39
C PHE A 234 -7.66 -7.94 -2.03
N VAL A 235 -7.80 -8.97 -1.21
CA VAL A 235 -8.28 -8.86 0.17
C VAL A 235 -7.14 -9.26 1.09
N ILE A 236 -6.62 -8.29 1.83
CA ILE A 236 -5.66 -8.52 2.91
C ILE A 236 -6.44 -8.76 4.19
N ARG A 237 -6.22 -9.91 4.83
CA ARG A 237 -6.64 -10.19 6.22
C ARG A 237 -5.43 -10.27 7.12
N LYS A 238 -5.50 -9.66 8.31
CA LYS A 238 -4.39 -9.59 9.27
C LYS A 238 -4.79 -9.91 10.71
N ASP A 239 -3.93 -10.65 11.40
CA ASP A 239 -4.01 -11.02 12.82
C ASP A 239 -2.66 -10.73 13.50
N GLY A 240 -2.67 -10.25 14.74
CA GLY A 240 -1.45 -9.84 15.47
C GLY A 240 -0.70 -8.62 14.89
N LEU A 241 -1.27 -7.96 13.88
CA LEU A 241 -0.70 -6.84 13.12
C LEU A 241 -1.68 -5.65 13.16
N PRO A 242 -1.53 -4.70 14.08
CA PRO A 242 -2.51 -3.63 14.31
C PRO A 242 -2.49 -2.57 13.21
N ASP A 243 -1.36 -2.36 12.53
CA ASP A 243 -1.16 -1.25 11.59
C ASP A 243 -1.19 -1.74 10.14
N ALA A 244 -1.27 -0.81 9.20
CA ALA A 244 -1.03 -1.10 7.79
C ALA A 244 -0.27 0.04 7.10
N VAL A 245 0.67 -0.30 6.22
CA VAL A 245 1.38 0.70 5.41
C VAL A 245 0.81 0.68 4.00
N VAL A 246 0.63 1.85 3.40
CA VAL A 246 0.35 1.98 1.97
C VAL A 246 1.49 2.78 1.33
N TRP A 247 2.13 2.19 0.32
CA TRP A 247 3.25 2.82 -0.37
C TRP A 247 3.17 2.68 -1.89
N ASN A 248 3.38 3.80 -2.58
CA ASN A 248 3.71 3.85 -4.00
C ASN A 248 4.76 4.96 -4.20
N PRO A 249 5.92 4.67 -4.82
CA PRO A 249 7.03 5.64 -4.94
C PRO A 249 6.73 6.82 -5.86
N TRP A 250 5.78 6.69 -6.79
CA TRP A 250 5.59 7.64 -7.89
C TRP A 250 6.86 7.88 -8.73
N ASP A 251 6.79 8.82 -9.67
CA ASP A 251 7.76 8.97 -10.75
C ASP A 251 9.19 9.32 -10.28
N LYS A 252 9.33 10.27 -9.35
CA LYS A 252 10.64 10.77 -8.89
C LYS A 252 11.42 9.73 -8.08
N LYS A 253 10.77 9.06 -7.12
CA LYS A 253 11.40 8.04 -6.27
C LYS A 253 11.64 6.75 -7.05
N ALA A 254 10.77 6.39 -8.00
CA ALA A 254 11.01 5.29 -8.94
C ALA A 254 12.31 5.49 -9.73
N LYS A 255 12.48 6.65 -10.38
CA LYS A 255 13.69 6.99 -11.16
C LYS A 255 14.97 7.07 -10.31
N ALA A 256 14.85 7.35 -9.01
CA ALA A 256 15.99 7.39 -8.08
C ALA A 256 16.43 6.01 -7.58
N MET A 257 15.59 4.97 -7.69
CA MET A 257 15.89 3.61 -7.26
C MET A 257 16.56 2.81 -8.39
N ALA A 258 17.86 2.54 -8.24
CA ALA A 258 18.64 1.83 -9.27
C ALA A 258 18.17 0.38 -9.53
N ASP A 259 17.49 -0.23 -8.56
CA ASP A 259 16.89 -1.57 -8.58
C ASP A 259 15.40 -1.55 -8.98
N PHE A 260 14.89 -0.43 -9.50
CA PHE A 260 13.47 -0.24 -9.85
C PHE A 260 13.31 0.43 -11.22
N GLY A 261 12.32 0.01 -12.01
CA GLY A 261 12.02 0.58 -13.32
C GLY A 261 11.32 1.94 -13.22
N ASP A 262 11.75 2.91 -14.03
CA ASP A 262 11.35 4.32 -13.97
C ASP A 262 9.83 4.54 -14.01
N ASP A 263 9.11 3.67 -14.72
CA ASP A 263 7.65 3.68 -14.90
C ASP A 263 6.93 2.56 -14.13
N GLU A 264 7.65 1.66 -13.45
CA GLU A 264 7.07 0.47 -12.80
C GLU A 264 6.15 0.80 -11.62
N TYR A 265 6.28 2.02 -11.06
CA TYR A 265 5.36 2.53 -10.04
C TYR A 265 3.89 2.54 -10.52
N LYS A 266 3.66 2.54 -11.83
CA LYS A 266 2.32 2.46 -12.43
C LYS A 266 1.67 1.08 -12.25
N HIS A 267 2.46 0.02 -12.10
CA HIS A 267 1.99 -1.38 -12.14
C HIS A 267 2.12 -2.09 -10.78
N MET A 268 2.38 -1.32 -9.72
CA MET A 268 2.57 -1.82 -8.37
C MET A 268 1.83 -0.99 -7.32
N LEU A 269 1.41 -1.64 -6.24
CA LEU A 269 1.03 -0.96 -5.00
C LEU A 269 1.48 -1.80 -3.82
N CYS A 270 2.14 -1.19 -2.83
CA CYS A 270 2.36 -1.83 -1.55
C CYS A 270 1.20 -1.57 -0.60
N VAL A 271 0.63 -2.65 -0.06
CA VAL A 271 -0.26 -2.61 1.12
C VAL A 271 0.22 -3.66 2.11
N GLU A 272 0.78 -3.20 3.22
CA GLU A 272 1.60 -4.01 4.11
C GLU A 272 0.86 -4.26 5.43
N ALA A 273 0.69 -5.51 5.85
CA ALA A 273 0.19 -5.81 7.19
C ALA A 273 1.34 -5.66 8.20
N ALA A 274 1.18 -4.79 9.22
CA ALA A 274 2.30 -4.30 10.01
C ALA A 274 2.01 -4.11 11.51
N ALA A 275 3.08 -3.93 12.28
CA ALA A 275 3.10 -3.51 13.68
C ALA A 275 4.24 -2.49 13.85
N VAL A 276 3.90 -1.20 13.85
CA VAL A 276 4.89 -0.11 13.70
C VAL A 276 4.74 0.96 14.78
N GLU A 277 3.52 1.48 15.03
CA GLU A 277 3.31 2.58 15.99
C GLU A 277 3.72 2.16 17.41
N LYS A 278 3.39 0.92 17.76
CA LYS A 278 3.66 0.32 19.06
C LYS A 278 4.54 -0.91 18.84
N PRO A 279 5.85 -0.80 19.09
CA PRO A 279 6.75 -1.94 19.02
C PRO A 279 6.28 -3.10 19.91
N ILE A 280 6.39 -4.31 19.38
CA ILE A 280 6.08 -5.54 20.11
C ILE A 280 7.21 -5.78 21.11
N THR A 281 6.87 -6.05 22.37
CA THR A 281 7.83 -6.41 23.42
C THR A 281 7.69 -7.89 23.75
N LEU A 282 8.81 -8.63 23.84
CA LEU A 282 8.84 -10.02 24.28
C LEU A 282 9.81 -10.21 25.43
N LYS A 283 9.31 -10.69 26.58
CA LYS A 283 10.14 -11.20 27.67
C LYS A 283 10.75 -12.57 27.30
N PRO A 284 11.82 -13.02 27.97
CA PRO A 284 12.38 -14.35 27.77
C PRO A 284 11.32 -15.46 27.75
N GLY A 285 11.38 -16.32 26.73
CA GLY A 285 10.44 -17.42 26.53
C GLY A 285 9.10 -17.05 25.89
N GLU A 286 8.68 -15.78 25.89
CA GLU A 286 7.46 -15.31 25.23
C GLU A 286 7.59 -15.38 23.68
N GLU A 287 6.46 -15.62 23.01
CA GLU A 287 6.34 -15.67 21.56
C GLU A 287 5.23 -14.72 21.08
N TRP A 288 5.51 -13.92 20.05
CA TRP A 288 4.52 -13.16 19.29
C TRP A 288 4.16 -13.89 18.00
N ARG A 289 2.89 -13.81 17.59
CA ARG A 289 2.39 -14.31 16.31
C ARG A 289 1.77 -13.18 15.49
N GLY A 290 2.19 -13.04 14.23
CA GLY A 290 1.57 -12.16 13.24
C GLY A 290 1.26 -12.92 11.95
N ARG A 291 0.03 -12.78 11.45
CA ARG A 291 -0.44 -13.48 10.25
C ARG A 291 -1.02 -12.52 9.22
N GLN A 292 -0.65 -12.73 7.97
CA GLN A 292 -1.28 -12.15 6.80
C GLN A 292 -1.93 -13.28 5.97
N GLN A 293 -3.09 -13.01 5.40
CA GLN A 293 -3.75 -13.86 4.40
C GLN A 293 -4.20 -12.97 3.25
N LEU A 294 -3.85 -13.37 2.04
CA LEU A 294 -4.16 -12.69 0.80
C LEU A 294 -5.12 -13.55 0.00
N SER A 295 -6.25 -12.97 -0.40
CA SER A 295 -7.25 -13.59 -1.27
C SER A 295 -7.46 -12.73 -2.52
N VAL A 296 -7.79 -13.34 -3.66
CA VAL A 296 -8.21 -12.63 -4.87
C VAL A 296 -9.71 -12.79 -5.07
N VAL A 297 -10.40 -11.71 -5.42
CA VAL A 297 -11.83 -11.73 -5.77
C VAL A 297 -12.03 -11.07 -7.13
N ASN A 298 -12.24 -11.89 -8.15
CA ASN A 298 -12.61 -11.42 -9.48
C ASN A 298 -14.11 -11.08 -9.52
N LYS A 299 -14.46 -9.89 -10.03
CA LYS A 299 -15.86 -9.54 -10.32
C LYS A 299 -16.27 -10.18 -11.65
N SER A 300 -16.59 -11.48 -11.61
CA SER A 300 -17.32 -12.14 -12.68
C SER A 300 -18.58 -11.35 -13.03
N GLY A 301 -18.95 -11.29 -14.31
CA GLY A 301 -20.13 -10.58 -14.80
C GLY A 301 -21.47 -11.23 -14.43
N SER A 302 -21.70 -11.47 -13.14
CA SER A 302 -23.04 -11.84 -12.64
C SER A 302 -23.97 -10.65 -12.79
N GLU A 303 -25.14 -10.89 -13.37
CA GLU A 303 -26.14 -9.89 -13.72
C GLU A 303 -26.50 -8.95 -12.56
N LYS A 304 -26.96 -7.73 -12.91
CA LYS A 304 -27.50 -6.78 -11.92
C LYS A 304 -28.55 -7.51 -11.07
N PRO A 305 -28.44 -7.51 -9.72
CA PRO A 305 -29.54 -7.95 -8.89
C PRO A 305 -30.78 -7.15 -9.28
N GLN A 306 -31.87 -7.83 -9.66
CA GLN A 306 -33.12 -7.16 -9.96
C GLN A 306 -33.53 -6.36 -8.73
N ARG A 307 -33.43 -5.04 -8.84
CA ARG A 307 -33.73 -4.11 -7.76
C ARG A 307 -35.24 -4.07 -7.59
N SER A 308 -35.78 -4.94 -6.75
CA SER A 308 -37.17 -4.89 -6.32
C SER A 308 -37.45 -3.51 -5.72
N ARG A 309 -38.20 -2.70 -6.46
CA ARG A 309 -38.67 -1.39 -6.00
C ARG A 309 -39.81 -1.60 -4.99
N SER A 310 -39.48 -1.88 -3.74
CA SER A 310 -40.36 -1.53 -2.63
C SER A 310 -40.03 -0.10 -2.21
N VAL A 311 -40.99 0.81 -2.40
CA VAL A 311 -40.85 2.22 -2.02
C VAL A 311 -41.54 2.41 -0.68
N SER A 312 -40.76 2.48 0.39
CA SER A 312 -41.24 2.95 1.69
C SER A 312 -40.42 4.17 2.09
N TYR A 313 -41.02 5.36 1.96
CA TYR A 313 -40.46 6.59 2.50
C TYR A 313 -40.48 6.54 4.03
N SER A 314 -39.31 6.64 4.65
CA SER A 314 -39.17 7.07 6.04
C SER A 314 -38.23 8.27 6.02
N SER A 315 -38.75 9.44 6.37
CA SER A 315 -37.93 10.60 6.70
C SER A 315 -37.19 10.36 8.03
N ASP A 316 -36.14 11.15 8.24
CA ASP A 316 -35.39 11.29 9.49
C ASP A 316 -34.61 10.06 10.01
N ARG A 317 -33.47 9.80 9.35
CA ARG A 317 -32.24 9.41 10.05
C ARG A 317 -31.03 10.17 9.48
N PRO A 318 -30.10 10.65 10.32
CA PRO A 318 -28.81 11.16 9.84
C PRO A 318 -28.08 10.07 9.06
N ARG A 319 -27.56 10.42 7.88
CA ARG A 319 -26.80 9.51 7.04
C ARG A 319 -25.45 9.22 7.71
N ALA A 320 -25.38 8.13 8.46
CA ALA A 320 -24.11 7.64 9.01
C ALA A 320 -23.08 7.50 7.86
N ARG A 321 -21.86 7.99 8.08
CA ARG A 321 -20.68 7.64 7.25
C ARG A 321 -20.41 6.15 7.43
N GLY A 322 -21.13 5.34 6.66
CA GLY A 322 -21.01 3.88 6.63
C GLY A 322 -20.15 3.43 5.47
N ARG A 323 -19.42 2.32 5.68
CA ARG A 323 -18.55 1.68 4.68
C ARG A 323 -19.23 1.50 3.33
N SER A 324 -18.45 1.54 2.25
CA SER A 324 -18.97 1.43 0.89
C SER A 324 -19.85 0.16 0.72
N PRO A 325 -20.97 0.23 -0.03
CA PRO A 325 -21.77 -0.95 -0.32
C PRO A 325 -20.99 -2.05 -1.04
N ALA A 326 -19.92 -1.69 -1.77
CA ALA A 326 -19.02 -2.64 -2.41
C ALA A 326 -18.19 -3.42 -1.38
N PHE A 327 -17.62 -2.72 -0.38
CA PHE A 327 -16.90 -3.36 0.72
C PHE A 327 -17.80 -4.34 1.50
N ASN A 328 -19.04 -3.94 1.78
CA ASN A 328 -20.00 -4.78 2.50
C ASN A 328 -20.40 -6.03 1.69
N ALA A 329 -20.56 -5.92 0.37
CA ALA A 329 -20.79 -7.06 -0.51
C ALA A 329 -19.55 -7.97 -0.68
N LEU A 330 -18.34 -7.41 -0.55
CA LEU A 330 -17.07 -8.16 -0.49
C LEU A 330 -16.81 -8.77 0.90
N ALA A 331 -17.44 -8.27 1.96
CA ALA A 331 -17.40 -8.85 3.30
C ALA A 331 -18.32 -10.07 3.38
N SER A 332 -19.59 -9.91 3.00
CA SER A 332 -20.60 -10.97 3.10
C SER A 332 -20.29 -12.23 2.30
N LYS A 333 -19.52 -12.13 1.20
CA LYS A 333 -19.04 -13.30 0.44
C LYS A 333 -18.09 -14.23 1.21
N PHE A 334 -17.56 -13.81 2.36
CA PHE A 334 -16.59 -14.58 3.15
C PHE A 334 -16.95 -14.72 4.64
N ASP A 335 -18.07 -14.15 5.08
CA ASP A 335 -18.55 -14.30 6.45
C ASP A 335 -19.20 -15.68 6.62
N ASN A 336 -18.43 -16.66 7.10
CA ASN A 336 -18.92 -18.01 7.38
C ASN A 336 -19.89 -17.98 8.59
N PRO A 337 -21.17 -18.39 8.45
CA PRO A 337 -22.17 -18.24 9.52
C PRO A 337 -21.90 -19.03 10.81
N GLY A 338 -20.92 -19.95 10.82
CA GLY A 338 -20.51 -20.71 12.01
C GLY A 338 -19.63 -19.96 13.03
N GLY A 339 -19.15 -18.75 12.71
CA GLY A 339 -18.12 -18.04 13.49
C GLY A 339 -18.61 -17.12 14.63
N ARG A 340 -19.66 -17.48 15.37
CA ARG A 340 -20.14 -16.64 16.49
C ARG A 340 -19.30 -16.84 17.76
N ASN A 341 -18.23 -16.05 17.89
CA ASN A 341 -17.55 -15.86 19.18
C ASN A 341 -18.52 -15.20 20.18
N LEU A 342 -18.92 -15.94 21.21
CA LEU A 342 -19.70 -15.43 22.34
C LEU A 342 -18.80 -14.57 23.25
N SER A 343 -18.63 -13.30 22.89
CA SER A 343 -18.09 -12.30 23.81
C SER A 343 -19.21 -11.81 24.72
N THR A 344 -19.15 -12.16 26.00
CA THR A 344 -20.03 -11.63 27.05
C THR A 344 -19.98 -10.11 27.10
N PRO A 345 -21.13 -9.40 27.14
CA PRO A 345 -21.14 -7.95 27.28
C PRO A 345 -20.71 -7.53 28.70
N PRO A 346 -20.03 -6.37 28.86
CA PRO A 346 -19.74 -5.81 30.17
C PRO A 346 -21.04 -5.38 30.89
N PRO A 347 -21.10 -5.45 32.23
CA PRO A 347 -22.31 -5.13 32.98
C PRO A 347 -22.66 -3.64 32.92
N LEU A 348 -23.94 -3.35 32.69
CA LEU A 348 -24.50 -2.01 32.74
C LEU A 348 -24.65 -1.55 34.20
N LEU A 349 -24.09 -0.38 34.53
CA LEU A 349 -24.35 0.31 35.79
C LEU A 349 -25.74 0.96 35.75
N SER A 350 -26.71 0.39 36.47
CA SER A 350 -28.02 0.98 36.69
C SER A 350 -28.07 1.75 38.01
N ASN A 351 -28.32 3.07 37.94
CA ASN A 351 -28.69 3.86 39.11
C ASN A 351 -30.13 3.52 39.54
N LEU A 352 -30.28 2.89 40.71
CA LEU A 352 -31.50 2.94 41.51
C LEU A 352 -31.09 3.16 42.98
N GLY A 353 -31.69 4.16 43.62
CA GLY A 353 -31.48 4.43 45.04
C GLY A 353 -32.60 3.83 45.90
N GLY A 354 -32.36 3.74 47.22
CA GLY A 354 -33.43 3.47 48.19
C GLY A 354 -33.06 2.51 49.32
N SER A 355 -32.83 3.08 50.50
CA SER A 355 -33.36 2.61 51.80
C SER A 355 -32.74 1.42 52.55
N SER A 356 -32.03 1.80 53.63
CA SER A 356 -32.16 1.34 55.04
C SER A 356 -31.69 -0.03 55.56
N GLU A 357 -31.10 0.07 56.76
CA GLU A 357 -31.04 -0.88 57.90
C GLU A 357 -30.27 -2.22 57.79
N GLY A 358 -29.54 -2.59 58.87
CA GLY A 358 -29.09 -4.00 58.99
C GLY A 358 -28.09 -4.50 60.06
N GLY A 359 -27.29 -3.68 60.75
CA GLY A 359 -26.61 -4.07 62.02
C GLY A 359 -25.48 -5.16 62.07
N GLY A 360 -24.59 -5.04 63.08
CA GLY A 360 -23.71 -6.09 63.65
C GLY A 360 -22.26 -6.16 63.11
N SER A 361 -21.24 -5.60 63.80
CA SER A 361 -20.39 -6.22 64.86
C SER A 361 -19.62 -7.49 64.42
N SER A 362 -18.30 -7.69 64.63
CA SER A 362 -17.23 -7.03 65.41
C SER A 362 -15.88 -7.78 65.12
N SER A 363 -14.63 -7.38 65.43
CA SER A 363 -13.99 -6.15 65.99
C SER A 363 -12.45 -6.30 65.96
N GLY A 364 -11.69 -5.19 65.86
CA GLY A 364 -10.24 -5.10 66.16
C GLY A 364 -9.31 -5.09 64.91
N GLY A 365 -8.25 -4.27 64.84
CA GLY A 365 -7.86 -3.15 65.70
C GLY A 365 -6.44 -2.61 65.41
N GLY A 366 -6.34 -1.29 65.14
CA GLY A 366 -5.08 -0.51 65.08
C GLY A 366 -4.21 -0.70 63.81
N SER A 367 -3.54 0.33 63.26
CA SER A 367 -3.58 1.78 63.51
C SER A 367 -2.81 2.53 62.41
N HIS A 368 -3.36 3.65 61.89
CA HIS A 368 -2.71 4.91 61.45
C HIS A 368 -1.38 4.88 60.61
N ASP A 369 -1.19 5.67 59.53
CA ASP A 369 -1.91 6.89 59.13
C ASP A 369 -1.80 7.28 57.63
N ALA A 370 -2.81 8.03 57.18
CA ALA A 370 -2.79 9.11 56.17
C ALA A 370 -2.00 8.99 54.84
N TYR A 371 -2.66 8.47 53.79
CA TYR A 371 -2.39 8.94 52.41
C TYR A 371 -3.31 10.11 52.03
N LYS A 372 -2.71 11.27 51.79
CA LYS A 372 -3.39 12.53 51.46
C LYS A 372 -3.76 12.59 49.98
N ALA A 373 -5.04 12.68 49.66
CA ALA A 373 -5.50 12.94 48.29
C ALA A 373 -5.13 14.38 47.86
N LEU A 374 -4.50 14.54 46.69
CA LEU A 374 -4.34 15.85 46.04
C LEU A 374 -4.35 15.75 44.50
N SER A 375 -5.44 16.28 43.94
CA SER A 375 -5.63 16.93 42.63
C SER A 375 -4.65 16.71 41.47
N LYS A 376 -5.22 16.38 40.29
CA LYS A 376 -4.59 16.57 38.98
C LYS A 376 -4.39 18.06 38.68
N SER A 377 -3.16 18.53 38.48
CA SER A 377 -2.75 19.56 37.49
C SER A 377 -1.28 19.97 37.65
N LYS A 378 -0.63 20.33 36.53
CA LYS A 378 0.75 20.86 36.40
C LYS A 378 1.92 19.86 36.60
N ALA A 379 2.36 19.25 35.50
CA ALA A 379 3.71 18.70 35.33
C ALA A 379 4.21 18.74 33.87
N ILE A 380 3.73 19.69 33.06
CA ILE A 380 4.19 19.92 31.67
C ILE A 380 4.70 21.35 31.58
N ALA A 381 5.92 21.59 32.10
CA ALA A 381 6.58 22.90 32.09
C ALA A 381 8.10 22.84 32.33
N SER A 382 8.77 21.74 31.93
CA SER A 382 10.25 21.69 31.93
C SER A 382 10.76 20.69 30.89
N LEU A 383 11.14 21.20 29.71
CA LEU A 383 12.12 20.60 28.76
C LEU A 383 12.31 21.46 27.49
N THR A 384 11.42 22.41 27.20
CA THR A 384 11.60 23.40 26.11
C THR A 384 12.31 24.66 26.61
N ALA A 385 13.60 24.56 26.92
CA ALA A 385 14.42 25.70 27.35
C ALA A 385 15.91 25.53 26.98
N SER A 386 16.20 25.33 25.70
CA SER A 386 17.52 25.58 25.10
C SER A 386 17.40 25.71 23.58
N PHE A 387 18.29 26.50 22.98
CA PHE A 387 18.30 26.91 21.56
C PHE A 387 17.20 27.88 21.13
N ASP A 388 17.34 29.13 21.58
CA ASP A 388 16.95 30.28 20.77
C ASP A 388 18.01 31.39 20.87
N LYS A 389 18.66 31.70 19.74
CA LYS A 389 19.17 33.04 19.38
C LYS A 389 19.74 33.07 17.95
N PRO A 390 19.54 34.16 17.19
CA PRO A 390 19.83 34.22 15.76
C PRO A 390 21.24 34.73 15.44
N SER A 391 21.72 34.46 14.22
CA SER A 391 22.83 35.19 13.59
C SER A 391 22.32 36.06 12.43
N ARG A 392 23.02 37.16 12.13
CA ARG A 392 22.53 38.26 11.29
C ARG A 392 23.55 38.64 10.21
N ASP A 393 23.03 38.91 9.03
CA ASP A 393 23.64 39.45 7.81
C ASP A 393 25.05 40.10 7.87
N LYS A 394 25.94 39.71 6.93
CA LYS A 394 26.35 40.49 5.74
C LYS A 394 27.67 39.99 5.15
N LEU A 395 27.75 39.86 3.81
CA LEU A 395 28.66 40.61 2.92
C LEU A 395 28.67 40.02 1.49
N MET A 396 28.45 40.87 0.48
CA MET A 396 28.84 40.59 -0.92
C MET A 396 30.29 41.05 -1.16
N PRO A 397 30.91 40.66 -2.28
CA PRO A 397 31.19 41.69 -3.28
C PRO A 397 30.79 41.28 -4.72
N ARG A 398 31.06 42.17 -5.70
CA ARG A 398 30.45 42.21 -7.05
C ARG A 398 31.50 42.53 -8.13
N SER A 399 31.21 42.18 -9.40
CA SER A 399 31.97 42.55 -10.64
C SER A 399 33.25 41.72 -10.86
N VAL A 400 33.75 41.46 -12.08
CA VAL A 400 33.93 42.33 -13.27
C VAL A 400 33.67 41.61 -14.63
N LYS A 401 33.41 42.40 -15.70
CA LYS A 401 33.19 41.99 -17.12
C LYS A 401 34.48 41.80 -17.94
N ALA A 402 34.44 40.92 -18.95
CA ALA A 402 34.98 41.09 -20.32
C ALA A 402 34.56 39.85 -21.16
N ALA A 403 33.85 39.89 -22.30
CA ALA A 403 34.08 40.53 -23.61
C ALA A 403 34.61 39.53 -24.68
N THR A 404 33.68 39.14 -25.58
CA THR A 404 33.80 39.04 -27.06
C THR A 404 34.82 38.12 -27.75
N SER A 405 34.31 37.26 -28.64
CA SER A 405 34.74 37.21 -30.06
C SER A 405 33.72 36.46 -30.94
N ASP A 406 33.48 36.99 -32.14
CA ASP A 406 32.60 36.42 -33.18
C ASP A 406 33.26 35.29 -33.99
N SER A 407 32.47 34.48 -34.70
CA SER A 407 32.67 34.31 -36.15
C SER A 407 31.49 33.65 -36.88
N ASN A 408 31.23 34.11 -38.11
CA ASN A 408 30.14 33.74 -39.01
C ASN A 408 30.45 32.52 -39.90
N SER A 409 29.42 31.77 -40.28
CA SER A 409 29.13 31.36 -41.69
C SER A 409 27.74 30.71 -41.79
N ARG A 410 26.74 31.33 -42.45
CA ARG A 410 26.33 31.15 -43.88
C ARG A 410 25.81 29.72 -44.21
N ILE A 411 24.51 29.51 -44.53
CA ILE A 411 23.82 29.75 -45.83
C ILE A 411 24.40 28.81 -46.92
N ASN A 412 23.69 27.89 -47.61
CA ASN A 412 22.29 27.85 -48.10
C ASN A 412 21.77 26.38 -48.35
N PRO A 413 20.52 26.14 -48.85
CA PRO A 413 19.84 24.83 -48.85
C PRO A 413 19.86 24.06 -50.20
N LEU A 414 19.28 22.85 -50.25
CA LEU A 414 18.78 22.24 -51.50
C LEU A 414 17.53 21.34 -51.32
N ASN A 415 16.70 21.32 -52.37
CA ASN A 415 15.43 20.61 -52.52
C ASN A 415 15.52 19.06 -52.53
N SER A 416 14.41 18.41 -52.19
CA SER A 416 13.85 17.33 -53.04
C SER A 416 12.32 17.42 -53.11
N ARG A 417 11.75 17.00 -54.24
CA ARG A 417 10.36 17.25 -54.65
C ARG A 417 9.36 16.21 -54.14
N VAL A 418 8.09 16.63 -54.21
CA VAL A 418 6.85 15.84 -54.24
C VAL A 418 6.95 14.45 -54.88
N ASP A 419 6.15 13.53 -54.36
CA ASP A 419 5.20 12.77 -55.20
C ASP A 419 3.85 12.63 -54.49
N ALA A 420 2.76 12.64 -55.26
CA ALA A 420 1.40 12.58 -54.76
C ALA A 420 0.71 11.31 -55.27
N VAL A 421 0.02 10.59 -54.39
CA VAL A 421 -0.87 9.48 -54.80
C VAL A 421 -2.27 9.74 -54.26
N THR A 422 -3.19 9.91 -55.18
CA THR A 422 -4.61 10.18 -54.95
C THR A 422 -5.34 8.89 -54.59
N VAL A 423 -6.04 8.86 -53.46
CA VAL A 423 -7.15 7.92 -53.25
C VAL A 423 -8.35 8.71 -52.72
N LYS A 424 -9.39 8.82 -53.54
CA LYS A 424 -10.73 9.21 -53.10
C LYS A 424 -11.48 7.95 -52.71
N GLU A 425 -12.12 7.93 -51.55
CA GLU A 425 -13.36 7.20 -51.38
C GLU A 425 -14.26 7.88 -50.35
N ASN A 426 -15.53 8.09 -50.74
CA ASN A 426 -16.53 8.80 -49.93
C ASN A 426 -17.30 7.80 -49.07
N VAL A 427 -17.38 8.01 -47.75
CA VAL A 427 -18.54 7.54 -46.97
C VAL A 427 -19.01 8.63 -46.01
N LYS A 428 -20.06 9.33 -46.48
CA LYS A 428 -21.11 10.09 -45.79
C LYS A 428 -20.85 10.64 -44.39
N GLU A 429 -21.00 11.97 -44.32
CA GLU A 429 -21.31 12.70 -43.10
C GLU A 429 -22.48 12.08 -42.32
N ASN A 430 -22.31 12.02 -41.00
CA ASN A 430 -23.37 12.31 -40.04
C ASN A 430 -22.85 13.47 -39.18
N GLU A 431 -22.90 14.68 -39.73
CA GLU A 431 -22.79 15.91 -38.94
C GLU A 431 -24.16 16.24 -38.35
N VAL A 432 -24.26 16.39 -37.03
CA VAL A 432 -25.16 17.30 -36.28
C VAL A 432 -24.60 17.42 -34.84
N GLU A 433 -24.47 18.65 -34.31
CA GLU A 433 -24.28 19.05 -32.88
C GLU A 433 -23.02 18.51 -32.13
N ASP A 434 -22.16 19.27 -31.44
CA ASP A 434 -22.10 20.70 -31.09
C ASP A 434 -20.64 21.22 -31.17
N ASP A 435 -20.36 22.28 -31.95
CA ASP A 435 -19.15 23.14 -31.79
C ASP A 435 -19.48 24.60 -32.22
N GLU A 436 -20.77 24.97 -32.38
CA GLU A 436 -21.20 26.31 -32.80
C GLU A 436 -21.08 27.32 -31.65
N GLY A 437 -20.11 28.24 -31.77
CA GLY A 437 -20.01 29.45 -30.94
C GLY A 437 -18.76 29.56 -30.07
N LEU A 438 -17.95 28.50 -29.94
CA LEU A 438 -16.69 28.57 -29.18
C LEU A 438 -15.55 29.14 -30.04
N THR A 439 -14.97 30.25 -29.60
CA THR A 439 -13.76 30.82 -30.24
C THR A 439 -12.57 29.90 -30.00
N LEU A 440 -12.02 29.32 -31.06
CA LEU A 440 -10.88 28.40 -30.98
C LEU A 440 -9.55 29.15 -30.92
N TYR A 441 -8.58 28.59 -30.19
CA TYR A 441 -7.24 29.16 -30.04
C TYR A 441 -6.14 28.10 -30.26
N PRO A 442 -4.97 28.48 -30.79
CA PRO A 442 -3.81 27.60 -30.84
C PRO A 442 -3.38 27.14 -29.44
N TYR A 443 -2.87 25.91 -29.34
CA TYR A 443 -2.44 25.29 -28.09
C TYR A 443 -1.52 26.18 -27.23
N ASP A 444 -0.54 26.85 -27.85
CA ASP A 444 0.44 27.70 -27.15
C ASP A 444 -0.18 28.94 -26.46
N ARG A 445 -1.44 29.28 -26.77
CA ARG A 445 -2.22 30.34 -26.10
C ARG A 445 -3.12 29.82 -24.97
N LEU A 446 -3.23 28.50 -24.84
CA LEU A 446 -4.10 27.84 -23.87
C LEU A 446 -3.34 27.24 -22.68
N THR A 447 -2.01 27.12 -22.75
CA THR A 447 -1.19 26.62 -21.64
C THR A 447 -1.17 27.57 -20.44
N THR A 448 -0.98 27.03 -19.23
CA THR A 448 -0.78 27.79 -17.98
C THR A 448 0.49 28.65 -18.01
N SER A 449 1.47 28.30 -18.85
CA SER A 449 2.75 28.96 -19.06
C SER A 449 2.75 30.07 -20.14
N SER A 450 1.64 30.26 -20.86
CA SER A 450 1.59 31.09 -22.07
C SER A 450 1.95 32.56 -21.84
N THR A 451 2.86 33.10 -22.65
CA THR A 451 3.20 34.52 -22.68
C THR A 451 2.20 35.39 -23.46
N ASN A 452 1.22 34.77 -24.15
CA ASN A 452 0.14 35.45 -24.87
C ASN A 452 -1.17 34.64 -24.72
N PRO A 453 -1.74 34.57 -23.50
CA PRO A 453 -2.88 33.71 -23.22
C PRO A 453 -4.12 34.14 -24.03
N ALA A 454 -5.01 33.19 -24.27
CA ALA A 454 -6.32 33.44 -24.88
C ALA A 454 -7.22 34.25 -23.92
N PRO A 455 -7.86 35.35 -24.37
CA PRO A 455 -8.75 36.14 -23.53
C PRO A 455 -10.12 35.46 -23.35
N ASN A 456 -10.76 35.72 -22.21
CA ASN A 456 -12.16 35.37 -21.93
C ASN A 456 -12.50 33.87 -22.06
N ILE A 457 -11.56 32.98 -21.69
CA ILE A 457 -11.77 31.52 -21.64
C ILE A 457 -12.06 31.02 -20.22
N ASP A 458 -12.78 29.89 -20.12
CA ASP A 458 -12.81 29.07 -18.90
C ASP A 458 -11.45 28.36 -18.73
N VAL A 459 -10.64 28.88 -17.80
CA VAL A 459 -9.31 28.34 -17.48
C VAL A 459 -9.35 26.89 -16.97
N THR A 460 -10.46 26.44 -16.40
CA THR A 460 -10.62 25.04 -15.94
C THR A 460 -10.95 24.07 -17.09
N ARG A 461 -11.30 24.63 -18.26
CA ARG A 461 -11.73 23.93 -19.46
C ARG A 461 -10.97 24.35 -20.73
N ARG A 462 -9.71 24.76 -20.60
CA ARG A 462 -8.84 25.17 -21.74
C ARG A 462 -8.88 24.21 -22.93
N GLU A 463 -9.04 22.90 -22.69
CA GLU A 463 -9.13 21.89 -23.74
C GLU A 463 -10.33 22.05 -24.68
N MET A 464 -11.42 22.70 -24.26
CA MET A 464 -12.60 22.88 -25.10
C MET A 464 -12.37 23.87 -26.25
N TYR A 465 -11.41 24.79 -26.07
CA TYR A 465 -11.04 25.84 -27.03
C TYR A 465 -10.00 25.37 -28.06
N LEU A 466 -9.54 24.11 -28.00
CA LEU A 466 -8.71 23.51 -29.04
C LEU A 466 -9.56 23.12 -30.26
N SER A 467 -8.99 23.30 -31.45
CA SER A 467 -9.57 22.73 -32.67
C SER A 467 -9.63 21.20 -32.58
N LYS A 468 -10.54 20.56 -33.34
CA LYS A 468 -10.63 19.08 -33.37
C LYS A 468 -9.30 18.44 -33.81
N ALA A 469 -8.51 19.11 -34.65
CA ALA A 469 -7.19 18.67 -35.08
C ALA A 469 -6.14 18.79 -33.96
N ASP A 470 -6.03 19.95 -33.31
CA ASP A 470 -5.07 20.18 -32.22
C ASP A 470 -5.39 19.30 -31.01
N PHE A 471 -6.67 19.15 -30.68
CA PHE A 471 -7.12 18.25 -29.62
C PHE A 471 -6.66 16.83 -29.89
N ARG A 472 -6.87 16.33 -31.12
CA ARG A 472 -6.43 14.98 -31.50
C ARG A 472 -4.90 14.85 -31.51
N ALA A 473 -4.17 15.88 -31.93
CA ALA A 473 -2.72 15.88 -31.92
C ALA A 473 -2.12 15.90 -30.49
N LYS A 474 -2.77 16.58 -29.53
CA LYS A 474 -2.27 16.72 -28.15
C LYS A 474 -2.73 15.60 -27.22
N PHE A 475 -4.00 15.18 -27.30
CA PHE A 475 -4.56 14.12 -26.45
C PHE A 475 -4.52 12.72 -27.09
N ASN A 476 -4.10 12.60 -28.36
CA ASN A 476 -4.10 11.36 -29.15
C ASN A 476 -5.48 10.66 -29.24
N MET A 477 -6.58 11.43 -29.14
CA MET A 477 -7.96 10.94 -29.16
C MET A 477 -8.96 12.04 -29.56
N THR A 478 -10.22 11.69 -29.77
CA THR A 478 -11.33 12.65 -30.04
C THR A 478 -11.84 13.33 -28.75
N LYS A 479 -12.44 14.53 -28.87
CA LYS A 479 -13.15 15.22 -27.76
C LYS A 479 -14.18 14.29 -27.07
N ASP A 480 -14.95 13.52 -27.83
CA ASP A 480 -15.92 12.54 -27.31
C ASP A 480 -15.31 11.47 -26.41
N ALA A 481 -14.24 10.82 -26.88
CA ALA A 481 -13.51 9.80 -26.11
C ALA A 481 -12.93 10.41 -24.83
N PHE A 482 -12.43 11.65 -24.89
CA PHE A 482 -11.95 12.37 -23.72
C PHE A 482 -13.05 12.64 -22.69
N TYR A 483 -14.19 13.20 -23.10
CA TYR A 483 -15.27 13.52 -22.18
C TYR A 483 -16.00 12.28 -21.62
N LYS A 484 -15.88 11.12 -22.27
CA LYS A 484 -16.35 9.81 -21.76
C LYS A 484 -15.47 9.21 -20.66
N MET A 485 -14.23 9.67 -20.47
CA MET A 485 -13.36 9.20 -19.38
C MET A 485 -13.74 9.79 -18.01
N PRO A 486 -13.35 9.14 -16.88
CA PRO A 486 -13.48 9.72 -15.54
C PRO A 486 -12.79 11.10 -15.40
N LYS A 487 -13.34 11.97 -14.55
CA LYS A 487 -12.83 13.35 -14.37
C LYS A 487 -11.37 13.43 -13.92
N TRP A 488 -10.91 12.54 -13.05
CA TRP A 488 -9.50 12.49 -12.64
C TRP A 488 -8.58 12.20 -13.83
N ARG A 489 -8.99 11.31 -14.75
CA ARG A 489 -8.21 10.91 -15.94
C ARG A 489 -8.18 12.03 -16.98
N GLN A 490 -9.30 12.75 -17.14
CA GLN A 490 -9.34 14.01 -17.89
C GLN A 490 -8.32 15.01 -17.32
N ASN A 491 -8.37 15.28 -16.00
CA ASN A 491 -7.49 16.24 -15.34
C ASN A 491 -6.01 15.85 -15.45
N LYS A 492 -5.64 14.58 -15.21
CA LYS A 492 -4.27 14.04 -15.39
C LYS A 492 -3.70 14.36 -16.78
N MET A 493 -4.50 14.14 -17.84
CA MET A 493 -4.09 14.47 -19.20
C MET A 493 -3.99 15.97 -19.46
N LYS A 494 -4.94 16.78 -18.97
CA LYS A 494 -4.85 18.24 -19.08
C LYS A 494 -3.59 18.79 -18.38
N THR A 495 -3.29 18.32 -17.16
CA THR A 495 -2.10 18.73 -16.40
C THR A 495 -0.81 18.38 -17.14
N SER A 496 -0.72 17.18 -17.75
CA SER A 496 0.44 16.80 -18.58
C SER A 496 0.62 17.65 -19.86
N LEU A 497 -0.41 18.40 -20.24
CA LEU A 497 -0.44 19.30 -21.39
C LEU A 497 -0.49 20.78 -20.97
N GLU A 498 -0.29 21.10 -19.68
CA GLU A 498 -0.38 22.46 -19.13
C GLU A 498 -1.75 23.14 -19.34
N LEU A 499 -2.83 22.36 -19.52
CA LEU A 499 -4.20 22.84 -19.79
C LEU A 499 -5.11 22.88 -18.55
N PHE A 500 -4.56 22.69 -17.34
CA PHE A 500 -5.29 22.74 -16.07
C PHE A 500 -4.47 23.52 -15.05
#